data_AF-A0A401IJF7-F1
#
_entry.id   AF-A0A401IJF7-F1
#
_cell.length_a   1.000
_cell.length_b   1.000
_cell.length_c   1.000
_cell.angle_alpha   90.00
_cell.angle_beta   90.00
_cell.angle_gamma   90.00
#
_symmetry.space_group_name_H-M   'P 1'
#
loop_
_entity.id
_entity.type
_entity.pdbx_description
1 polymer ?
#
loop_
_entity_poly.entity_id
_entity_poly.type
_entity_poly.pdbx_seq_one_letter_code
_entity_poly.pdbx_strand_id
1 'polypeptide(L)' 'MVKKVKVIQFVVDEKGEKKAVLIDLNEWGELWEDFYDIAVSRARKNELEISWEDLKAEIEQESKTDK' A
#
# COMPACT_ATOMS: atom_id res chain seq x y z
N MET A 1 -23.01 -18.94 11.32
CA MET A 1 -22.53 -18.10 12.44
C MET A 1 -21.19 -17.52 12.04
N VAL A 2 -21.16 -16.30 11.50
CA VAL A 2 -19.88 -15.65 11.13
C VAL A 2 -19.28 -15.08 12.40
N LYS A 3 -18.11 -15.59 12.81
CA LYS A 3 -17.37 -15.04 13.95
C LYS A 3 -17.08 -13.56 13.66
N LYS A 4 -17.52 -12.68 14.56
CA LYS A 4 -17.13 -11.26 14.56
C LYS A 4 -15.62 -11.22 14.71
N VAL A 5 -14.92 -10.89 13.63
CA VAL A 5 -13.46 -10.77 13.56
C VAL A 5 -13.08 -9.70 14.59
N LYS A 6 -12.14 -10.03 15.49
CA LYS A 6 -11.54 -9.01 16.35
C LYS A 6 -10.80 -8.02 15.43
N VAL A 7 -11.11 -6.76 15.64
CA VAL A 7 -10.68 -5.54 14.94
C VAL A 7 -9.25 -5.57 14.36
N ILE A 8 -8.30 -6.21 15.05
CA ILE A 8 -6.94 -6.50 14.58
C ILE A 8 -6.59 -7.93 14.98
N GLN A 9 -6.13 -8.75 14.03
CA GLN A 9 -5.64 -10.12 14.29
C GLN A 9 -4.19 -10.27 13.86
N PHE A 10 -3.38 -10.89 14.70
CA PHE A 10 -1.97 -11.14 14.39
C PHE A 10 -1.76 -12.57 13.90
N VAL A 11 -0.96 -12.69 12.84
CA VAL A 11 -0.34 -13.96 12.44
C VAL A 11 0.96 -14.07 13.22
N VAL A 12 1.06 -15.12 14.02
CA VAL A 12 2.24 -15.40 14.85
C VAL A 12 2.97 -16.64 14.34
N ASP A 13 4.28 -16.69 14.49
CA ASP A 13 5.06 -17.89 14.21
C ASP A 13 4.99 -18.91 15.37
N GLU A 14 5.69 -20.03 15.22
CA GLU A 14 5.73 -21.12 16.21
C GLU A 14 6.33 -20.69 17.55
N LYS A 15 7.11 -19.60 17.57
CA LYS A 15 7.71 -19.02 18.79
C LYS A 15 6.79 -17.97 19.43
N GLY A 16 5.66 -17.66 18.80
CA GLY A 16 4.73 -16.62 19.23
C GLY A 16 5.11 -15.21 18.77
N GLU A 17 6.08 -15.05 17.86
CA GLU A 17 6.46 -13.75 17.32
C GLU A 17 5.47 -13.31 16.24
N LYS A 18 4.98 -12.07 16.31
CA LYS A 18 4.06 -11.50 15.31
C LYS A 18 4.80 -11.28 13.99
N LYS A 19 4.33 -11.89 12.91
CA LYS A 19 4.90 -11.77 11.55
C LYS A 19 4.01 -10.99 10.58
N ALA A 20 2.69 -11.05 10.77
CA ALA A 20 1.75 -10.28 9.95
C ALA A 20 0.50 -9.91 10.76
N VAL A 21 -0.36 -9.10 10.15
CA VAL A 21 -1.60 -8.62 10.75
C VAL A 21 -2.72 -8.63 9.70
N LEU A 22 -3.92 -9.02 10.11
CA LEU A 22 -5.16 -8.85 9.38
C LEU A 22 -5.96 -7.75 10.08
N ILE A 23 -6.36 -6.73 9.33
CA ILE A 23 -7.09 -5.56 9.82
C ILE A 23 -8.43 -5.43 9.08
N ASP A 24 -9.46 -4.93 9.77
CA ASP A 24 -10.73 -4.58 9.13
C ASP A 24 -10.62 -3.20 8.49
N LEU A 25 -10.65 -3.14 7.16
CA LEU A 25 -10.55 -1.88 6.42
C LEU A 25 -11.84 -1.04 6.50
N ASN A 26 -12.98 -1.60 6.91
CA ASN A 26 -14.17 -0.76 7.15
C ASN A 26 -13.99 0.14 8.38
N GLU A 27 -13.17 -0.28 9.34
CA GLU A 27 -12.90 0.47 10.56
C GLU A 27 -11.57 1.23 10.50
N TRP A 28 -10.55 0.65 9.85
CA TRP A 28 -9.18 1.19 9.84
C TRP A 28 -8.63 1.54 8.46
N GLY A 29 -9.46 1.47 7.41
CA GLY A 29 -9.02 1.68 6.03
C GLY A 29 -8.32 3.02 5.84
N GLU A 30 -8.95 4.10 6.26
CA GLU A 30 -8.40 5.47 6.13
C GLU A 30 -7.04 5.59 6.82
N LEU A 31 -6.92 5.11 8.06
CA LEU A 31 -5.65 5.17 8.79
C LEU A 31 -4.58 4.26 8.15
N TRP A 32 -4.99 3.10 7.60
CA TRP A 32 -4.08 2.21 6.91
C TRP A 32 -3.55 2.80 5.61
N GLU A 33 -4.38 3.56 4.87
CA GLU A 33 -3.95 4.29 3.67
C GLU A 33 -2.83 5.28 4.00
N ASP A 34 -2.95 6.07 5.07
CA ASP A 34 -1.88 7.00 5.51
C ASP A 34 -0.55 6.27 5.77
N PHE A 35 -0.61 5.11 6.45
CA PHE A 35 0.59 4.29 6.69
C PHE A 35 1.17 3.73 5.40
N TYR A 36 0.31 3.28 4.49
CA TYR A 36 0.71 2.69 3.23
C TYR A 36 1.38 3.72 2.32
N ASP A 37 0.83 4.93 2.20
CA ASP A 37 1.39 6.02 1.41
C ASP A 37 2.81 6.40 1.87
N ILE A 38 3.02 6.48 3.19
CA ILE A 38 4.35 6.72 3.75
C ILE A 38 5.31 5.57 3.43
N ALA A 39 4.85 4.32 3.54
CA ALA A 39 5.67 3.16 3.23
C ALA A 39 6.09 3.13 1.75
N VAL A 40 5.14 3.40 0.83
CA VAL A 40 5.38 3.50 -0.61
C VAL A 40 6.37 4.63 -0.90
N SER A 41 6.13 5.83 -0.37
CA SER A 41 7.03 6.97 -0.55
C SER A 41 8.46 6.66 -0.11
N ARG A 42 8.63 6.01 1.06
CA ARG A 42 9.95 5.61 1.56
C ARG A 42 10.62 4.54 0.71
N ALA A 43 9.86 3.56 0.21
CA ALA A 43 10.39 2.52 -0.66
C ALA A 43 10.98 3.12 -1.96
N ARG A 44 10.36 4.19 -2.46
CA ARG A 44 10.78 4.91 -3.68
C ARG A 44 11.84 5.99 -3.47
N LYS A 45 12.31 6.20 -2.23
CA LYS A 45 13.21 7.32 -1.89
C LYS A 45 14.51 7.38 -2.72
N ASN A 46 14.99 6.24 -3.20
CA ASN A 46 16.24 6.15 -3.96
C ASN A 46 16.01 5.83 -5.44
N GLU A 47 14.76 5.87 -5.92
CA GLU A 47 14.47 5.76 -7.34
C GLU A 47 15.02 6.97 -8.09
N LEU A 48 15.37 6.79 -9.36
CA LEU A 48 15.80 7.90 -10.20
C LEU A 48 14.63 8.85 -10.40
N GLU A 49 14.87 10.14 -10.15
CA GLU A 49 13.91 11.19 -10.45
C GLU A 49 13.94 11.49 -11.95
N ILE A 50 12.77 11.74 -12.53
CA ILE A 50 12.62 12.27 -13.89
C ILE A 50 12.05 13.69 -13.82
N SER A 51 12.29 14.48 -14.86
CA SER A 51 11.69 15.81 -14.94
C SER A 51 10.17 15.72 -15.08
N TRP A 52 9.47 16.80 -14.70
CA TRP A 52 8.02 16.88 -14.90
C TRP A 52 7.65 16.80 -16.39
N GLU A 53 8.47 17.37 -17.25
CA GLU A 53 8.30 17.34 -18.70
C GLU A 53 8.40 15.92 -19.26
N ASP A 54 9.39 15.15 -18.81
CA ASP A 54 9.57 13.74 -19.22
C ASP A 54 8.41 12.87 -18.75
N LEU A 55 8.00 13.01 -17.48
CA LEU A 55 6.86 12.28 -16.92
C LEU A 55 5.57 12.57 -17.69
N LYS A 56 5.32 13.84 -18.02
CA LYS A 56 4.12 14.23 -18.76
C LYS A 56 4.11 13.63 -20.17
N ALA A 57 5.26 13.63 -20.85
CA ALA A 57 5.40 13.01 -22.16
C ALA A 57 5.14 11.50 -22.12
N GLU A 58 5.62 10.81 -21.09
CA GLU A 58 5.39 9.36 -20.88
C GLU A 58 3.88 9.06 -20.71
N ILE A 59 3.18 9.78 -19.83
CA ILE A 59 1.74 9.62 -19.61
C ILE A 59 0.93 9.89 -20.88
N GLU A 60 1.31 10.91 -21.67
CA GLU A 60 0.67 11.22 -22.94
C GLU A 60 0.92 10.16 -24.03
N GLN A 61 2.01 9.40 -23.94
CA GLN A 61 2.29 8.27 -24.84
C GLN A 61 1.50 7.03 -24.44
N GLU A 62 1.46 6.68 -23.15
CA GLU A 62 0.69 5.54 -22.64
C GLU A 62 -0.81 5.67 -22.98
N SER A 63 -1.39 6.86 -22.74
CA SER A 63 -2.81 7.13 -23.03
C SER A 63 -3.19 7.11 -24.52
N LYS A 64 -2.21 7.17 -25.44
CA LYS A 64 -2.42 7.02 -26.89
C LYS A 64 -2.33 5.57 -27.35
N THR A 65 -1.69 4.71 -26.55
CA THR A 65 -1.44 3.30 -26.89
C THR A 65 -2.61 2.40 -26.47
N ASP A 66 -3.44 2.86 -25.53
CA ASP A 66 -4.70 2.22 -25.14
C ASP A 66 -5.90 2.51 -26.08
N LYS A 67 -5.65 2.98 -27.31
CA LYS A 67 -6.67 3.26 -28.33
C LYS A 67 -6.55 2.39 -29.57
#